data_AF-A0A016SBC7-F1
#
_entry.id   AF-A0A016SBC7-F1
#
_cell.length_a   1.000
_cell.length_b   1.000
_cell.length_c   1.000
_cell.angle_alpha   90.00
_cell.angle_beta   90.00
_cell.angle_gamma   90.00
#
_symmetry.space_group_name_H-M   'P 1'
#
loop_
_entity.id
_entity.type
_entity.pdbx_description
1 polymer ?
#
loop_
_entity_poly.entity_id
_entity_poly.type
_entity_poly.pdbx_seq_one_letter_code
_entity_poly.pdbx_strand_id
1 'polypeptide(L)'
;MSLAFVQKLFQTYLPHEILWRQKEQFSDGVGYSWIDQLIAHCEKQVTDEEFSKAAELFPHNTPSSKEAFYMRRIFHELFPSDSAAKTVRRWIPKWQENEDPSGRASHVHDQSLHKNDKKTEPIRYIESRPHHA
;
A
#
# COMPACT_ATOMS: atom_id res chain seq x y z
N MET A 1 -4.21 17.27 16.86
CA MET A 1 -2.76 17.52 16.92
C MET A 1 -2.21 17.32 15.51
N SER A 2 -1.63 18.34 14.89
CA SER A 2 -1.21 18.29 13.49
C SER A 2 0.15 17.61 13.33
N LEU A 3 0.41 16.98 12.17
CA LEU A 3 1.71 16.39 11.84
C LEU A 3 2.86 17.42 11.95
N ALA A 4 2.58 18.68 11.60
CA ALA A 4 3.51 19.81 11.72
C ALA A 4 4.01 20.05 13.16
N PHE A 5 3.15 19.83 14.16
CA PHE A 5 3.56 19.95 15.56
C PHE A 5 4.59 18.87 15.93
N VAL A 6 4.32 17.62 15.54
CA VAL A 6 5.26 16.50 15.75
C VAL A 6 6.57 16.77 15.02
N GLN A 7 6.54 17.17 13.75
CA GLN A 7 7.73 17.51 12.97
C GLN A 7 8.60 18.57 13.66
N LYS A 8 7.98 19.60 14.26
CA LYS A 8 8.71 20.65 14.98
C LYS A 8 9.45 20.13 16.22
N LEU A 9 8.88 19.16 16.94
CA LEU A 9 9.53 18.55 18.11
C LEU A 9 10.79 17.74 17.76
N PHE A 10 10.88 17.21 16.55
CA PHE A 10 12.00 16.36 16.12
C PHE A 10 13.06 17.10 15.26
N GLN A 11 13.02 18.44 15.20
CA GLN A 11 13.94 19.26 14.37
C GLN A 11 15.42 19.05 14.65
N THR A 12 15.79 18.69 15.88
CA THR A 12 17.19 18.42 16.26
C THR A 12 17.64 16.98 15.97
N TYR A 13 16.71 16.08 15.64
CA TYR A 13 16.98 14.64 15.52
C TYR A 13 16.94 14.11 14.08
N LEU A 14 16.20 14.77 13.18
CA LEU A 14 16.05 14.33 11.80
C LEU A 14 16.42 15.46 10.81
N PRO A 15 16.99 15.12 9.64
CA PRO A 15 17.24 16.09 8.58
C PRO A 15 15.97 16.80 8.12
N HIS A 16 16.12 18.03 7.64
CA HIS A 16 15.00 18.85 7.16
C HIS A 16 14.20 18.14 6.06
N GLU A 17 14.86 17.47 5.11
CA GLU A 17 14.17 16.74 4.05
C GLU A 17 13.30 15.57 4.54
N ILE A 18 13.64 14.97 5.69
CA ILE A 18 12.88 13.85 6.27
C ILE A 18 11.69 14.39 7.06
N LEU A 19 11.91 15.46 7.84
CA LEU A 19 10.85 16.06 8.65
C LEU A 19 9.73 16.61 7.78
N TRP A 20 10.05 17.26 6.67
CA TRP A 20 9.07 17.93 5.81
C TRP A 20 8.75 17.15 4.53
N ARG A 21 9.13 15.87 4.48
CA ARG A 21 8.80 14.99 3.37
C ARG A 21 7.29 14.92 3.19
N GLN A 22 6.83 15.02 1.93
CA GLN A 22 5.44 14.79 1.59
C GLN A 22 5.02 13.37 1.99
N LYS A 23 3.79 13.24 2.51
CA LYS A 23 3.20 11.93 2.78
C LYS A 23 2.94 11.21 1.46
N GLU A 24 3.47 10.01 1.36
CA GLU A 24 3.16 9.08 0.29
C GLU A 24 2.02 8.14 0.72
N GLN A 25 1.24 7.66 -0.24
CA GLN A 25 0.39 6.50 0.01
C GLN A 25 1.27 5.29 0.32
N PHE A 26 0.81 4.39 1.17
CA PHE A 26 1.64 3.26 1.63
C PHE A 26 2.07 2.36 0.47
N SER A 27 1.20 2.16 -0.53
CA SER A 27 1.49 1.39 -1.73
C SER A 27 2.61 2.02 -2.56
N ASP A 28 2.55 3.33 -2.80
CA ASP A 28 3.57 4.06 -3.56
C ASP A 28 4.91 4.12 -2.82
N GLY A 29 4.89 4.21 -1.49
CA GLY A 29 6.09 4.22 -0.65
C GLY A 29 6.85 2.90 -0.60
N VAL A 30 6.21 1.78 -0.91
CA VAL A 30 6.85 0.44 -0.99
C VAL A 30 7.46 0.20 -2.37
N GLY A 31 6.83 0.73 -3.42
CA GLY A 31 7.34 0.70 -4.79
C GLY A 31 6.23 0.43 -5.81
N TYR A 32 6.23 1.21 -6.90
CA TYR A 32 5.15 1.20 -7.90
C TYR A 32 4.88 -0.18 -8.52
N SER A 33 5.92 -1.01 -8.71
CA SER A 33 5.78 -2.33 -9.33
C SER A 33 5.30 -3.42 -8.38
N TRP A 34 5.25 -3.18 -7.07
CA TRP A 34 4.89 -4.20 -6.09
C TRP A 34 3.43 -4.61 -6.21
N ILE A 35 2.53 -3.62 -6.29
CA ILE A 35 1.09 -3.88 -6.42
C ILE A 35 0.79 -4.59 -7.74
N ASP A 36 1.41 -4.16 -8.84
CA ASP A 36 1.20 -4.79 -10.15
C ASP A 36 1.63 -6.27 -10.13
N GLN A 37 2.75 -6.59 -9.47
CA GLN A 37 3.21 -7.97 -9.29
C GLN A 37 2.28 -8.78 -8.40
N LEU A 38 1.74 -8.20 -7.33
CA LEU A 38 0.80 -8.86 -6.43
C LEU A 38 -0.50 -9.22 -7.18
N ILE A 39 -1.06 -8.28 -7.94
CA ILE A 39 -2.25 -8.51 -8.76
C ILE A 39 -1.98 -9.61 -9.78
N ALA A 40 -0.88 -9.50 -10.53
CA ALA A 40 -0.49 -10.51 -11.53
C ALA A 40 -0.23 -11.90 -10.93
N HIS A 41 0.26 -11.96 -9.70
CA HIS A 41 0.39 -13.22 -8.96
C HIS A 41 -0.99 -13.78 -8.63
N CYS A 42 -1.89 -12.99 -8.04
CA CYS A 42 -3.22 -13.45 -7.65
C CYS A 42 -4.08 -13.86 -8.86
N GLU A 43 -3.96 -13.19 -10.00
CA GLU A 43 -4.64 -13.56 -11.24
C GLU A 43 -4.27 -14.96 -11.73
N LYS A 44 -3.04 -15.41 -11.48
CA LYS A 44 -2.58 -16.77 -11.81
C LYS A 44 -3.08 -17.82 -10.82
N GLN A 45 -3.48 -17.42 -9.62
CA GLN A 45 -3.92 -18.32 -8.54
C GLN A 45 -5.43 -18.56 -8.51
N VAL A 46 -6.20 -17.82 -9.31
CA VAL A 46 -7.67 -17.86 -9.33
C VAL A 46 -8.15 -17.94 -10.78
N THR A 47 -8.80 -19.05 -11.12
CA THR A 47 -9.38 -19.21 -12.47
C THR A 47 -10.68 -18.40 -12.61
N ASP A 48 -11.07 -18.10 -13.86
CA ASP A 48 -12.34 -17.40 -14.12
C ASP A 48 -13.55 -18.24 -13.66
N GLU A 49 -13.44 -19.57 -13.77
CA GLU A 49 -14.47 -20.51 -13.32
C GLU A 49 -14.64 -20.50 -11.80
N GLU A 50 -13.53 -20.48 -11.04
CA GLU A 50 -13.58 -20.33 -9.58
C GLU A 50 -14.17 -18.98 -9.19
N PHE A 51 -13.70 -17.91 -9.84
CA PHE A 51 -14.15 -16.56 -9.54
C PHE A 51 -15.64 -16.36 -9.85
N SER A 52 -16.18 -17.02 -10.88
CA SER A 52 -17.61 -16.99 -11.19
C SER A 52 -18.51 -17.46 -10.04
N LYS A 53 -17.98 -18.32 -9.15
CA LYS A 53 -18.68 -18.87 -7.99
C LYS A 53 -18.49 -18.02 -6.72
N ALA A 54 -17.85 -16.85 -6.81
CA ALA A 54 -17.53 -16.02 -5.65
C ALA A 54 -18.76 -15.63 -4.82
N ALA A 55 -19.89 -15.33 -5.47
CA ALA A 55 -21.13 -14.98 -4.77
C ALA A 55 -21.75 -16.15 -4.02
N GLU A 56 -21.61 -17.38 -4.55
CA GLU A 56 -22.08 -18.60 -3.89
C GLU A 56 -21.17 -18.98 -2.71
N LEU A 57 -19.85 -18.95 -2.91
CA LEU A 57 -18.87 -19.32 -1.89
C LEU A 57 -18.79 -18.30 -0.76
N PHE A 58 -18.88 -17.01 -1.10
CA PHE A 58 -18.64 -15.90 -0.19
C PHE A 58 -19.77 -14.86 -0.27
N PRO A 59 -20.99 -15.18 0.23
CA PRO A 59 -22.13 -14.28 0.16
C PRO A 59 -21.95 -13.02 1.03
N HIS A 60 -21.21 -13.12 2.14
CA HIS A 60 -20.83 -11.95 2.95
C HIS A 60 -19.54 -11.32 2.42
N ASN A 61 -19.55 -10.02 2.12
CA ASN A 61 -18.41 -9.29 1.54
C ASN A 61 -17.84 -10.01 0.30
N THR A 62 -18.69 -10.23 -0.70
CA THR A 62 -18.30 -10.93 -1.93
C THR A 62 -17.10 -10.24 -2.60
N PRO A 63 -16.03 -10.99 -2.91
CA PRO A 63 -14.87 -10.46 -3.62
C PRO A 63 -15.24 -9.89 -4.99
N SER A 64 -14.75 -8.70 -5.32
CA SER A 64 -14.99 -8.03 -6.61
C SER A 64 -13.79 -8.10 -7.58
N SER A 65 -12.68 -8.72 -7.16
CA SER A 65 -11.49 -8.95 -7.97
C SER A 65 -10.87 -10.31 -7.63
N LYS A 66 -10.05 -10.86 -8.53
CA LYS A 66 -9.31 -12.11 -8.29
C LYS A 66 -8.35 -12.01 -7.12
N GLU A 67 -7.72 -10.84 -6.93
CA GLU A 67 -6.91 -10.55 -5.75
C GLU A 67 -7.72 -10.66 -4.46
N ALA A 68 -8.88 -9.98 -4.39
CA ALA A 68 -9.75 -10.05 -3.22
C ALA A 68 -10.26 -11.48 -2.99
N PHE A 69 -10.52 -12.23 -4.07
CA PHE A 69 -10.94 -13.62 -3.98
C PHE A 69 -9.83 -14.52 -3.42
N TYR A 70 -8.61 -14.36 -3.91
CA TYR A 70 -7.44 -15.09 -3.43
C TYR A 70 -7.21 -14.86 -1.92
N MET A 71 -7.23 -13.60 -1.49
CA MET A 71 -7.09 -13.25 -0.08
C MET A 71 -8.25 -13.77 0.77
N ARG A 72 -9.49 -13.71 0.23
CA ARG A 72 -10.67 -14.27 0.91
C ARG A 72 -10.59 -15.78 1.05
N ARG A 73 -10.08 -16.49 0.05
CA ARG A 73 -9.86 -17.94 0.08
C ARG A 73 -8.88 -18.30 1.21
N ILE A 74 -7.72 -17.65 1.26
CA ILE A 74 -6.73 -17.86 2.34
C ILE A 74 -7.34 -17.55 3.71
N PHE A 75 -8.05 -16.44 3.84
CA PHE A 75 -8.71 -16.08 5.09
C PHE A 75 -9.71 -17.16 5.54
N HIS A 76 -10.52 -17.68 4.61
CA HIS A 76 -11.50 -18.71 4.92
C HIS A 76 -10.86 -20.06 5.26
N GLU A 77 -9.75 -20.42 4.61
CA GLU A 77 -8.96 -21.61 4.96
C GLU A 77 -8.41 -21.54 6.39
N LEU A 78 -7.95 -20.36 6.83
CA LEU A 78 -7.45 -20.14 8.18
C LEU A 78 -8.58 -19.98 9.22
N PHE A 79 -9.69 -19.38 8.81
CA PHE A 79 -10.83 -19.03 9.66
C PHE A 79 -12.16 -19.43 8.98
N PRO A 80 -12.54 -20.72 9.05
CA PRO A 80 -13.69 -21.24 8.29
C PRO A 80 -15.06 -20.81 8.81
N SER A 81 -15.12 -20.08 9.93
CA SER A 81 -16.41 -19.70 10.53
C SER A 81 -17.02 -18.43 9.92
N ASP A 82 -18.33 -18.45 9.74
CA ASP A 82 -19.09 -17.26 9.31
C ASP A 82 -18.96 -16.08 10.28
N SER A 83 -18.78 -16.37 11.57
CA SER A 83 -18.54 -15.34 12.58
C SER A 83 -17.24 -14.58 12.31
N ALA A 84 -16.17 -15.28 11.92
CA ALA A 84 -14.90 -14.65 11.56
C ALA A 84 -15.03 -13.79 10.30
N ALA A 85 -15.78 -14.26 9.29
CA ALA A 85 -16.02 -13.45 8.09
C ALA A 85 -16.72 -12.12 8.41
N LYS A 86 -17.60 -12.09 9.41
CA LYS A 86 -18.34 -10.90 9.86
C LYS A 86 -17.52 -9.93 10.70
N THR A 87 -16.34 -10.32 11.20
CA THR A 87 -15.48 -9.39 11.96
C THR A 87 -14.65 -8.49 11.05
N VAL A 88 -14.55 -8.82 9.76
CA VAL A 88 -13.75 -8.08 8.78
C VAL A 88 -14.64 -7.14 7.99
N ARG A 89 -14.23 -5.87 7.85
CA ARG A 89 -14.90 -4.89 7.00
C ARG A 89 -14.14 -4.71 5.70
N ARG A 90 -14.87 -4.60 4.59
CA ARG A 90 -14.31 -4.22 3.30
C ARG A 90 -13.72 -2.80 3.41
N TRP A 91 -12.44 -2.66 3.08
CA TRP A 91 -11.77 -1.36 2.98
C TRP A 91 -12.04 -0.77 1.60
N ILE A 92 -12.70 0.40 1.57
CA ILE A 92 -12.84 1.22 0.37
C ILE A 92 -12.48 2.65 0.78
N PRO A 93 -11.41 3.24 0.21
CA PRO A 93 -11.06 4.63 0.46
C PRO A 93 -12.16 5.57 -0.04
N LYS A 94 -12.53 6.54 0.79
CA LYS A 94 -13.69 7.44 0.55
C LYS A 94 -13.37 8.65 -0.33
N TRP A 95 -12.11 8.85 -0.68
CA TRP A 95 -11.58 10.07 -1.29
C TRP A 95 -11.06 9.85 -2.72
N GLN A 96 -11.42 8.72 -3.33
CA GLN A 96 -11.07 8.39 -4.71
C GLN A 96 -12.31 7.84 -5.43
N GLU A 97 -12.31 7.95 -6.76
CA GLU A 97 -13.45 7.52 -7.59
C GLU A 97 -13.51 6.01 -7.78
N ASN A 98 -12.37 5.30 -7.67
CA ASN A 98 -12.33 3.85 -7.86
C ASN A 98 -12.38 3.07 -6.53
N GLU A 99 -12.88 1.84 -6.57
CA GLU A 99 -12.95 0.96 -5.40
C GLU A 99 -11.64 0.21 -5.12
N ASP A 100 -10.52 0.62 -5.73
CA ASP A 100 -9.23 -0.03 -5.54
C ASP A 100 -8.74 0.13 -4.09
N PRO A 101 -8.62 -0.96 -3.31
CA PRO A 101 -8.17 -0.88 -1.93
C PRO A 101 -6.74 -0.36 -1.79
N SER A 102 -5.92 -0.38 -2.85
CA SER A 102 -4.52 0.03 -2.84
C SER A 102 -4.29 1.54 -2.66
N GLY A 103 -5.29 2.38 -2.97
CA GLY A 103 -5.21 3.83 -2.83
C GLY A 103 -4.39 4.57 -3.90
N ARG A 104 -3.88 3.86 -4.92
CA ARG A 104 -2.98 4.40 -5.96
C ARG A 104 -3.62 5.43 -6.88
N ALA A 105 -4.95 5.44 -7.02
CA ALA A 105 -5.65 6.31 -7.97
C ALA A 105 -5.96 7.72 -7.44
N SER A 106 -5.27 8.17 -6.40
CA SER A 106 -5.41 9.54 -5.91
C SER A 106 -4.57 10.48 -6.79
N HIS A 107 -5.21 11.45 -7.44
CA HIS A 107 -4.63 12.47 -8.34
C HIS A 107 -3.56 13.39 -7.69
N VAL A 108 -3.08 13.07 -6.50
CA VAL A 108 -2.17 13.91 -5.69
C VAL A 108 -0.69 13.63 -6.02
N HIS A 109 -0.40 12.72 -6.96
CA HIS A 109 0.94 12.15 -7.10
C HIS A 109 1.50 12.08 -8.54
N ASP A 110 1.51 13.22 -9.24
CA ASP A 110 2.17 13.32 -10.56
C ASP A 110 3.70 13.53 -10.48
N GLN A 111 4.26 13.79 -9.30
CA GLN A 111 5.68 14.20 -9.19
C GLN A 111 6.70 13.06 -9.33
N SER A 112 6.30 11.79 -9.24
CA SER A 112 7.23 10.66 -9.26
C SER A 112 7.45 10.04 -10.65
N LEU A 113 6.52 10.22 -11.58
CA LEU A 113 6.61 9.66 -12.94
C LEU A 113 7.77 10.24 -13.77
N HIS A 114 8.31 11.40 -13.37
CA HIS A 114 9.38 12.10 -14.11
C HIS A 114 10.79 12.00 -13.50
N LYS A 115 11.01 11.19 -12.45
CA LYS A 115 12.33 11.13 -11.78
C LYS A 115 13.26 9.99 -12.20
N ASN A 116 12.80 9.03 -13.01
CA ASN A 116 13.63 7.87 -13.39
C ASN A 116 14.73 8.16 -14.43
N ASP A 117 14.87 9.39 -14.94
CA ASP A 117 15.88 9.74 -15.94
C ASP A 117 17.16 10.39 -15.38
N LYS A 118 17.32 10.53 -14.07
CA LYS A 118 18.56 11.08 -13.50
C LYS A 118 19.51 9.96 -13.07
N LYS A 119 20.54 9.76 -13.90
CA LYS A 119 21.73 8.94 -13.62
C LYS A 119 22.18 9.10 -12.16
N THR A 120 22.20 7.98 -11.44
CA THR A 120 22.74 7.86 -10.08
C THR A 120 24.21 8.27 -10.05
N GLU A 121 24.51 9.44 -9.50
CA GLU A 121 25.87 9.80 -9.08
C GLU A 121 26.24 9.01 -7.80
N PRO A 122 27.50 8.54 -7.67
CA PRO A 122 27.91 7.70 -6.55
C PRO A 122 27.88 8.48 -5.23
N ILE A 123 27.26 7.88 -4.22
CA ILE A 123 27.16 8.40 -2.85
C ILE A 123 28.57 8.57 -2.29
N ARG A 124 29.01 9.81 -2.05
CA ARG A 124 30.22 10.08 -1.26
C ARG A 124 29.89 9.88 0.21
N TYR A 125 30.50 8.87 0.82
CA TYR A 125 30.50 8.72 2.27
C TYR A 125 31.07 10.00 2.90
N ILE A 126 30.29 10.64 3.77
CA ILE A 126 30.75 11.77 4.58
C ILE A 126 31.61 11.18 5.68
N GLU A 127 32.88 11.59 5.74
CA GLU A 127 33.82 11.18 6.78
C GLU A 127 33.26 11.48 8.18
N SER A 128 33.51 10.53 9.08
CA SER A 128 33.09 10.52 10.48
C SER A 128 33.40 11.82 11.21
N ARG A 129 32.36 12.50 11.70
CA ARG A 129 32.46 13.70 12.54
C ARG A 129 33.08 13.33 13.90
N PRO A 130 34.11 14.03 14.41
CA PRO A 130 34.70 13.70 15.69
C PRO A 130 33.73 14.04 16.83
N HIS A 131 33.57 13.11 17.76
CA HIS A 131 32.88 13.35 19.03
C HIS A 131 33.66 14.42 19.81
N HIS A 132 32.98 15.48 20.23
CA HIS A 132 33.48 16.34 21.30
C HIS A 132 32.67 16.07 22.56
N ALA A 133 33.42 15.94 23.65
CA ALA A 133 32.98 15.68 25.02
C ALA A 133 32.18 16.84 25.61
#